data_AF-A0A1Q8RQW3-F1
#
_entry.id   AF-A0A1Q8RQW3-F1
#
_cell.length_a   1.000
_cell.length_b   1.000
_cell.length_c   1.000
_cell.angle_alpha   90.00
_cell.angle_beta   90.00
_cell.angle_gamma   90.00
#
_symmetry.space_group_name_H-M   'P 1'
#
loop_
_entity.id
_entity.type
_entity.pdbx_description
1 polymer ?
#
loop_
_entity_poly.entity_id
_entity_poly.type
_entity_poly.pdbx_seq_one_letter_code
_entity_poly.pdbx_strand_id
1 'polypeptide(L)'
;MFPPVSKLAFVLLAGQAFALPVENTLQERGQNVIIGYRTVHEIQALRYNRAGTLTDDGNLIGTQIGAGVYTTPNRGGWPGGPTSWFCVIAADSAALNNVYKVKIPQAFGGSTIWFAGDATVDGYIKTVVPGADPRKTIRISKIEGKGDDLQMVIPPGLLNSNGGGLGITTSCKRTEEELPNVVVNYDTWSKVFGSP
;
A
#
# COMPACT_ATOMS: atom_id res chain seq x y z
N MET A 1 4.88 61.11 69.49
CA MET A 1 6.03 61.01 68.57
C MET A 1 5.73 59.87 67.60
N PHE A 2 5.48 60.19 66.33
CA PHE A 2 5.37 59.26 65.19
C PHE A 2 6.79 58.89 64.68
N PRO A 3 7.03 57.92 63.75
CA PRO A 3 6.14 57.00 63.02
C PRO A 3 6.74 55.55 62.94
N PRO A 4 6.72 54.81 61.81
CA PRO A 4 5.75 53.76 61.43
C PRO A 4 6.46 52.39 61.19
N VAL A 5 5.78 51.39 60.62
CA VAL A 5 6.27 50.57 59.48
C VAL A 5 5.21 49.56 59.04
N SER A 6 4.97 49.62 57.74
CA SER A 6 4.16 48.78 56.87
C SER A 6 4.57 47.30 56.89
N LYS A 7 3.62 46.36 56.80
CA LYS A 7 3.90 45.00 56.31
C LYS A 7 2.79 44.51 55.39
N LEU A 8 3.25 44.11 54.21
CA LEU A 8 2.54 43.60 53.06
C LEU A 8 1.69 42.35 53.38
N ALA A 9 0.51 42.29 52.77
CA ALA A 9 -0.25 41.07 52.59
C ALA A 9 0.30 40.29 51.37
N PHE A 10 0.80 39.08 51.60
CA PHE A 10 1.10 38.12 50.53
C PHE A 10 -0.16 37.30 50.23
N VAL A 11 -0.77 37.52 49.08
CA VAL A 11 -1.84 36.67 48.53
C VAL A 11 -1.17 35.52 47.78
N LEU A 12 -1.22 34.31 48.34
CA LEU A 12 -0.84 33.08 47.66
C LEU A 12 -2.01 32.61 46.79
N LEU A 13 -1.92 32.84 45.47
CA LEU A 13 -2.78 32.19 44.48
C LEU A 13 -2.31 30.74 44.28
N ALA A 14 -3.04 29.79 44.85
CA ALA A 14 -2.89 28.37 44.54
C ALA A 14 -3.52 28.10 43.16
N GLY A 15 -2.69 28.09 42.12
CA GLY A 15 -3.09 27.62 40.79
C GLY A 15 -3.22 26.10 40.78
N GLN A 16 -4.44 25.58 40.73
CA GLN A 16 -4.67 24.17 40.43
C GLN A 16 -4.57 23.97 38.92
N ALA A 17 -3.48 23.33 38.48
CA ALA A 17 -3.38 22.83 37.12
C ALA A 17 -4.26 21.58 37.00
N PHE A 18 -5.41 21.71 36.35
CA PHE A 18 -6.16 20.55 35.85
C PHE A 18 -5.32 19.94 34.72
N ALA A 19 -4.55 18.91 35.04
CA ALA A 19 -3.98 18.02 34.04
C ALA A 19 -5.14 17.24 33.41
N LEU A 20 -5.66 17.75 32.29
CA LEU A 20 -6.54 16.97 31.44
C LEU A 20 -5.73 15.76 30.95
N PRO A 21 -6.26 14.53 31.06
CA PRO A 21 -5.61 13.40 30.43
C PRO A 21 -5.61 13.68 28.93
N VAL A 22 -4.43 13.90 28.36
CA VAL A 22 -4.24 13.75 26.93
C VAL A 22 -4.47 12.27 26.68
N GLU A 23 -5.71 11.93 26.33
CA GLU A 23 -6.01 10.63 25.75
C GLU A 23 -5.09 10.49 24.54
N ASN A 24 -4.14 9.57 24.67
CA ASN A 24 -3.24 9.16 23.60
C ASN A 24 -4.07 8.56 22.47
N THR A 25 -4.71 9.39 21.66
CA THR A 25 -5.20 9.08 20.30
C THR A 25 -4.02 8.98 19.32
N LEU A 26 -2.92 8.41 19.81
CA LEU A 26 -1.64 8.15 19.13
C LEU A 26 -1.38 6.64 19.01
N GLN A 27 -2.43 5.82 19.16
CA GLN A 27 -2.35 4.36 19.18
C GLN A 27 -3.26 3.69 18.14
N GLU A 28 -3.36 4.29 16.96
CA GLU A 28 -3.39 3.57 15.67
C GLU A 28 -2.32 4.18 14.76
N ARG A 29 -1.04 4.08 15.16
CA ARG A 29 0.02 4.09 14.14
C ARG A 29 -0.14 2.76 13.42
N GLY A 30 -0.74 2.80 12.22
CA GLY A 30 -1.13 1.61 11.48
C GLY A 30 0.02 0.62 11.38
N GLN A 31 -0.30 -0.64 11.62
CA GLN A 31 0.67 -1.71 11.51
C GLN A 31 1.01 -1.85 10.03
N ASN A 32 2.30 -1.77 9.68
CA ASN A 32 2.72 -2.07 8.32
C ASN A 32 2.56 -3.57 8.08
N VAL A 33 1.72 -3.94 7.11
CA VAL A 33 1.47 -5.32 6.71
C VAL A 33 2.07 -5.59 5.34
N ILE A 34 2.62 -6.78 5.14
CA ILE A 34 3.12 -7.20 3.82
C ILE A 34 1.93 -7.32 2.88
N ILE A 35 2.00 -6.62 1.75
CA ILE A 35 0.95 -6.63 0.73
C ILE A 35 1.37 -7.37 -0.54
N GLY A 36 2.65 -7.67 -0.70
CA GLY A 36 3.14 -8.46 -1.81
C GLY A 36 4.65 -8.40 -1.96
N TYR A 37 5.12 -9.07 -3.01
CA TYR A 37 6.52 -9.19 -3.36
C TYR A 37 6.73 -8.87 -4.82
N ARG A 38 7.95 -8.48 -5.19
CA ARG A 38 8.30 -8.24 -6.58
C ARG A 38 9.75 -8.64 -6.86
N THR A 39 9.97 -9.27 -8.01
CA THR A 39 11.30 -9.50 -8.55
C THR A 39 11.61 -8.42 -9.58
N VAL A 40 12.74 -7.73 -9.44
CA VAL A 40 13.13 -6.59 -10.29
C VAL A 40 14.61 -6.65 -10.64
N HIS A 41 15.03 -5.86 -11.63
CA HIS A 41 16.46 -5.68 -11.91
C HIS A 41 17.14 -4.86 -10.78
N GLU A 42 18.43 -5.12 -10.52
CA GLU A 42 19.24 -4.43 -9.51
C GLU A 42 19.05 -2.90 -9.51
N ILE A 43 19.10 -2.27 -10.69
CA ILE A 43 18.93 -0.81 -10.81
C ILE A 43 17.61 -0.32 -10.23
N GLN A 44 16.50 -1.05 -10.46
CA GLN A 44 15.19 -0.70 -9.90
C GLN A 44 15.14 -0.98 -8.38
N ALA A 45 15.72 -2.08 -7.92
CA ALA A 45 15.81 -2.38 -6.49
C ALA A 45 16.60 -1.32 -5.71
N LEU A 46 17.72 -0.84 -6.26
CA LEU A 46 18.52 0.23 -5.66
C LEU A 46 17.74 1.55 -5.60
N ARG A 47 16.91 1.85 -6.61
CA ARG A 47 16.00 3.00 -6.57
C ARG A 47 14.96 2.87 -5.46
N TYR A 48 14.30 1.71 -5.36
CA TYR A 48 13.33 1.46 -4.29
C TYR A 48 13.96 1.57 -2.91
N ASN A 49 15.13 0.95 -2.70
CA ASN A 49 15.85 1.01 -1.42
C ASN A 49 16.25 2.44 -1.06
N ARG A 50 16.70 3.25 -2.03
CA ARG A 50 17.05 4.66 -1.80
C ARG A 50 15.81 5.50 -1.45
N ALA A 51 14.68 5.22 -2.10
CA ALA A 51 13.43 5.93 -1.83
C ALA A 51 12.72 5.44 -0.55
N GLY A 52 13.01 4.21 -0.09
CA GLY A 52 12.28 3.53 0.99
C GLY A 52 10.87 3.08 0.59
N THR A 53 10.50 3.22 -0.69
CA THR A 53 9.15 2.98 -1.22
C THR A 53 9.25 2.56 -2.70
N LEU A 54 8.14 2.09 -3.27
CA LEU A 54 7.98 1.96 -4.71
C LEU A 54 8.09 3.33 -5.41
N THR A 55 8.80 3.35 -6.53
CA THR A 55 8.86 4.47 -7.48
C THR A 55 8.01 4.19 -8.72
N ASP A 56 7.53 5.26 -9.36
CA ASP A 56 6.75 5.19 -10.59
C ASP A 56 7.67 5.02 -11.80
N ASP A 57 8.10 3.78 -12.03
CA ASP A 57 9.04 3.43 -13.11
C ASP A 57 8.33 3.04 -14.43
N GLY A 58 7.00 3.12 -14.46
CA GLY A 58 6.18 2.63 -15.57
C GLY A 58 6.19 1.10 -15.76
N ASN A 59 5.42 0.63 -16.72
CA ASN A 59 5.42 -0.77 -17.16
C ASN A 59 6.35 -0.93 -18.36
N LEU A 60 7.31 -1.87 -18.28
CA LEU A 60 8.27 -2.13 -19.36
C LEU A 60 7.71 -3.03 -20.46
N ILE A 61 6.79 -3.92 -20.11
CA ILE A 61 6.16 -4.91 -21.00
C ILE A 61 4.67 -4.94 -20.64
N GLY A 62 3.83 -5.29 -21.63
CA GLY A 62 2.38 -5.18 -21.63
C GLY A 62 1.65 -5.47 -20.31
N THR A 63 0.51 -4.82 -20.14
CA THR A 63 -0.25 -4.80 -18.89
C THR A 63 -1.48 -5.70 -18.96
N GLN A 64 -1.47 -6.83 -18.24
CA GLN A 64 -2.60 -7.75 -18.20
C GLN A 64 -3.84 -7.10 -17.59
N ILE A 65 -3.70 -6.47 -16.42
CA ILE A 65 -4.79 -5.82 -15.69
C ILE A 65 -4.51 -4.32 -15.53
N GLY A 66 -3.93 -3.75 -16.59
CA GLY A 66 -3.64 -2.32 -16.73
C GLY A 66 -2.39 -1.82 -15.98
N ALA A 67 -2.16 -0.51 -16.03
CA ALA A 67 -0.92 0.12 -15.59
C ALA A 67 -0.72 0.13 -14.07
N GLY A 68 0.55 -0.01 -13.65
CA GLY A 68 0.97 0.08 -12.25
C GLY A 68 2.06 -0.90 -11.86
N VAL A 69 2.33 -1.01 -10.57
CA VAL A 69 3.35 -1.90 -10.02
C VAL A 69 2.77 -3.29 -9.79
N TYR A 70 3.24 -4.26 -10.58
CA TYR A 70 2.87 -5.67 -10.49
C TYR A 70 3.65 -6.38 -9.38
N THR A 71 2.95 -7.21 -8.61
CA THR A 71 3.47 -7.94 -7.44
C THR A 71 2.85 -9.33 -7.36
N THR A 72 3.45 -10.23 -6.58
CA THR A 72 2.96 -11.58 -6.27
C THR A 72 2.72 -11.76 -4.77
N PRO A 73 1.85 -12.69 -4.36
CA PRO A 73 1.56 -12.92 -2.94
C PRO A 73 2.71 -13.56 -2.17
N ASN A 74 3.65 -14.23 -2.85
CA ASN A 74 4.82 -14.86 -2.26
C ASN A 74 6.13 -14.28 -2.82
N ARG A 75 7.18 -14.33 -2.00
CA ARG A 75 8.56 -14.10 -2.46
C ARG A 75 8.90 -15.06 -3.60
N GLY A 76 9.65 -14.57 -4.59
CA GLY A 76 10.01 -15.36 -5.78
C GLY A 76 8.88 -15.68 -6.77
N GLY A 77 7.64 -15.22 -6.56
CA GLY A 77 6.50 -15.58 -7.42
C GLY A 77 6.68 -15.18 -8.90
N TRP A 78 7.47 -14.14 -9.16
CA TRP A 78 8.02 -13.87 -10.49
C TRP A 78 9.45 -14.41 -10.59
N PRO A 79 9.77 -15.20 -11.64
CA PRO A 79 11.11 -15.75 -11.81
C PRO A 79 12.13 -14.63 -11.94
N GLY A 80 13.25 -14.80 -11.23
CA GLY A 80 14.41 -13.93 -11.35
C GLY A 80 15.47 -14.47 -12.31
N GLY A 81 16.29 -13.58 -12.83
CA GLY A 81 17.56 -13.90 -13.49
C GLY A 81 18.76 -13.64 -12.59
N PRO A 82 19.99 -13.79 -13.11
CA PRO A 82 21.23 -13.62 -12.33
C PRO A 82 21.41 -12.23 -11.71
N THR A 83 20.79 -11.19 -12.28
CA THR A 83 20.85 -9.80 -11.80
C THR A 83 19.57 -9.35 -11.10
N SER A 84 18.65 -10.28 -10.84
CA SER A 84 17.40 -9.99 -10.16
C SER A 84 17.62 -9.78 -8.67
N TRP A 85 16.82 -8.86 -8.14
CA TRP A 85 16.67 -8.60 -6.71
C TRP A 85 15.22 -8.83 -6.34
N PHE A 86 15.01 -9.16 -5.07
CA PHE A 86 13.72 -9.55 -4.53
C PHE A 86 13.28 -8.49 -3.53
N CYS A 87 12.09 -7.94 -3.72
CA CYS A 87 11.53 -6.88 -2.90
C CYS A 87 10.32 -7.39 -2.12
N VAL A 88 10.29 -7.08 -0.82
CA VAL A 88 9.07 -7.13 -0.01
C VAL A 88 8.44 -5.74 0.03
N ILE A 89 7.12 -5.69 -0.11
CA ILE A 89 6.33 -4.47 -0.14
C ILE A 89 5.32 -4.55 1.00
N ALA A 90 5.30 -3.51 1.82
CA ALA A 90 4.35 -3.36 2.91
C ALA A 90 3.59 -2.04 2.80
N ALA A 91 2.46 -1.95 3.48
CA ALA A 91 1.61 -0.77 3.54
C ALA A 91 0.97 -0.63 4.91
N ASP A 92 0.52 0.59 5.22
CA ASP A 92 -0.27 0.86 6.40
C ASP A 92 -1.58 0.07 6.35
N SER A 93 -1.85 -0.74 7.38
CA SER A 93 -3.02 -1.63 7.41
C SER A 93 -4.35 -0.87 7.36
N ALA A 94 -4.44 0.28 8.02
CA ALA A 94 -5.66 1.07 8.06
C ALA A 94 -5.93 1.73 6.70
N ALA A 95 -4.88 2.27 6.06
CA ALA A 95 -4.97 2.78 4.71
C ALA A 95 -5.35 1.68 3.70
N LEU A 96 -4.73 0.49 3.83
CA LEU A 96 -5.07 -0.66 3.00
C LEU A 96 -6.54 -1.05 3.15
N ASN A 97 -7.08 -1.12 4.36
CA ASN A 97 -8.50 -1.46 4.59
C ASN A 97 -9.48 -0.46 3.97
N ASN A 98 -9.04 0.78 3.74
CA ASN A 98 -9.88 1.83 3.18
C ASN A 98 -9.91 1.88 1.65
N VAL A 99 -8.89 1.31 0.98
CA VAL A 99 -8.78 1.29 -0.47
C VAL A 99 -9.58 0.15 -1.09
N TYR A 100 -10.27 0.39 -2.21
CA TYR A 100 -10.94 -0.66 -2.97
C TYR A 100 -9.94 -1.63 -3.59
N LYS A 101 -10.29 -2.92 -3.59
CA LYS A 101 -9.60 -3.96 -4.36
C LYS A 101 -10.61 -4.66 -5.26
N VAL A 102 -10.24 -4.88 -6.51
CA VAL A 102 -11.11 -5.58 -7.47
C VAL A 102 -10.35 -6.74 -8.08
N LYS A 103 -10.95 -7.93 -8.02
CA LYS A 103 -10.51 -9.12 -8.76
C LYS A 103 -11.00 -9.00 -10.20
N ILE A 104 -10.05 -8.97 -11.13
CA ILE A 104 -10.28 -8.75 -12.56
C ILE A 104 -10.24 -10.12 -13.27
N PRO A 105 -11.39 -10.63 -13.75
CA PRO A 105 -11.43 -11.89 -14.47
C PRO A 105 -10.87 -11.74 -15.88
N GLN A 106 -10.55 -12.86 -16.51
CA GLN A 106 -10.07 -12.85 -17.90
C GLN A 106 -11.09 -12.26 -18.87
N ALA A 107 -12.38 -12.52 -18.64
CA ALA A 107 -13.48 -12.02 -19.45
C ALA A 107 -14.70 -11.65 -18.60
N PHE A 108 -15.50 -10.71 -19.09
CA PHE A 108 -16.76 -10.29 -18.49
C PHE A 108 -17.75 -9.87 -19.58
N GLY A 109 -19.02 -10.26 -19.45
CA GLY A 109 -20.05 -9.90 -20.42
C GLY A 109 -19.76 -10.36 -21.85
N GLY A 110 -19.03 -11.47 -22.02
CA GLY A 110 -18.62 -11.99 -23.33
C GLY A 110 -17.43 -11.28 -23.98
N SER A 111 -16.79 -10.33 -23.28
CA SER A 111 -15.60 -9.61 -23.75
C SER A 111 -14.37 -9.93 -22.90
N THR A 112 -13.21 -10.07 -23.54
CA THR A 112 -11.92 -10.22 -22.85
C THR A 112 -11.55 -8.91 -22.15
N ILE A 113 -11.18 -8.97 -20.87
CA ILE A 113 -10.70 -7.82 -20.09
C ILE A 113 -9.18 -7.79 -20.06
N TRP A 114 -8.54 -8.94 -19.84
CA TRP A 114 -7.09 -9.01 -19.76
C TRP A 114 -6.45 -8.51 -21.07
N PHE A 115 -5.41 -7.69 -20.95
CA PHE A 115 -4.69 -7.06 -22.07
C PHE A 115 -5.52 -6.13 -22.98
N ALA A 116 -6.80 -5.90 -22.67
CA ALA A 116 -7.67 -5.02 -23.45
C ALA A 116 -7.45 -3.50 -23.18
N GLY A 117 -6.41 -3.17 -22.41
CA GLY A 117 -6.03 -1.80 -22.05
C GLY A 117 -6.75 -1.24 -20.81
N ASP A 118 -6.21 -0.14 -20.29
CA ASP A 118 -6.69 0.49 -19.04
C ASP A 118 -8.17 0.89 -19.11
N ALA A 119 -8.65 1.39 -20.25
CA ALA A 119 -10.05 1.82 -20.39
C ALA A 119 -11.04 0.66 -20.13
N THR A 120 -10.73 -0.55 -20.60
CA THR A 120 -11.56 -1.74 -20.41
C THR A 120 -11.53 -2.20 -18.96
N VAL A 121 -10.33 -2.24 -18.35
CA VAL A 121 -10.14 -2.61 -16.94
C VAL A 121 -10.84 -1.61 -16.01
N ASP A 122 -10.70 -0.32 -16.28
CA ASP A 122 -11.33 0.77 -15.53
C ASP A 122 -12.85 0.75 -15.64
N GLY A 123 -13.38 0.42 -16.83
CA GLY A 123 -14.81 0.20 -17.05
C GLY A 123 -15.35 -0.96 -16.23
N TYR A 124 -14.60 -2.07 -16.15
CA TYR A 124 -14.96 -3.20 -15.29
C TYR A 124 -14.94 -2.83 -13.81
N ILE A 125 -13.90 -2.13 -13.34
CA ILE A 125 -13.80 -1.65 -11.94
C ILE A 125 -15.04 -0.81 -11.58
N LYS A 126 -15.43 0.14 -12.44
CA LYS A 126 -16.62 0.97 -12.22
C LYS A 126 -17.93 0.19 -12.30
N THR A 127 -17.96 -0.92 -13.04
CA THR A 127 -19.15 -1.78 -13.11
C THR A 127 -19.32 -2.56 -11.81
N VAL A 128 -18.23 -3.12 -11.27
CA VAL A 128 -18.26 -3.91 -10.01
C VAL A 128 -18.41 -3.01 -8.79
N VAL A 129 -17.75 -1.85 -8.80
CA VAL A 129 -17.76 -0.88 -7.72
C VAL A 129 -18.02 0.53 -8.29
N PRO A 130 -19.29 0.95 -8.46
CA PRO A 130 -19.65 2.23 -9.08
C PRO A 130 -19.00 3.47 -8.45
N GLY A 131 -18.64 3.42 -7.16
CA GLY A 131 -17.96 4.51 -6.45
C GLY A 131 -16.42 4.45 -6.44
N ALA A 132 -15.80 3.49 -7.13
CA ALA A 132 -14.35 3.35 -7.15
C ALA A 132 -13.69 4.33 -8.14
N ASP A 133 -12.56 4.93 -7.74
CA ASP A 133 -11.60 5.55 -8.67
C ASP A 133 -10.62 4.46 -9.14
N PRO A 134 -10.63 4.05 -10.42
CA PRO A 134 -9.73 3.01 -10.91
C PRO A 134 -8.25 3.33 -10.73
N ARG A 135 -7.88 4.61 -10.71
CA ARG A 135 -6.50 5.06 -10.47
C ARG A 135 -6.05 4.87 -9.02
N LYS A 136 -7.00 4.60 -8.12
CA LYS A 136 -6.79 4.35 -6.69
C LYS A 136 -7.40 3.02 -6.24
N THR A 137 -7.60 2.07 -7.16
CA THR A 137 -8.17 0.76 -6.88
C THR A 137 -7.15 -0.34 -7.14
N ILE A 138 -6.79 -1.08 -6.11
CA ILE A 138 -5.88 -2.24 -6.25
C ILE A 138 -6.55 -3.27 -7.16
N ARG A 139 -5.79 -3.84 -8.09
CA ARG A 139 -6.29 -4.81 -9.06
C ARG A 139 -5.65 -6.15 -8.78
N ILE A 140 -6.44 -7.22 -8.74
CA ILE A 140 -5.97 -8.59 -8.47
C ILE A 140 -6.42 -9.48 -9.62
N SER A 141 -5.59 -10.41 -10.07
CA SER A 141 -6.02 -11.44 -11.02
C SER A 141 -5.16 -12.67 -10.91
N LYS A 142 -5.56 -13.74 -11.59
CA LYS A 142 -4.63 -14.81 -11.97
C LYS A 142 -3.59 -14.27 -12.95
N ILE A 143 -2.45 -14.94 -13.05
CA ILE A 143 -1.42 -14.66 -14.05
C ILE A 143 -1.71 -15.51 -15.28
N GLU A 144 -1.82 -14.87 -16.45
CA GLU A 144 -1.99 -15.59 -17.70
C GLU A 144 -0.85 -16.62 -17.89
N GLY A 145 -1.22 -17.86 -18.23
CA GLY A 145 -0.27 -18.94 -18.47
C GLY A 145 0.37 -19.57 -17.22
N LYS A 146 -0.01 -19.15 -16.00
CA LYS A 146 0.53 -19.71 -14.75
C LYS A 146 -0.53 -20.38 -13.84
N GLY A 147 -1.61 -20.89 -14.44
CA GLY A 147 -2.65 -21.60 -13.68
C GLY A 147 -3.34 -20.70 -12.66
N ASP A 148 -3.25 -21.07 -11.38
CA ASP A 148 -3.90 -20.36 -10.27
C ASP A 148 -2.99 -19.34 -9.56
N ASP A 149 -1.77 -19.12 -10.06
CA ASP A 149 -0.87 -18.10 -9.50
C ASP A 149 -1.51 -16.72 -9.60
N LEU A 150 -1.49 -15.98 -8.50
CA LEU A 150 -2.10 -14.64 -8.40
C LEU A 150 -1.06 -13.53 -8.57
N GLN A 151 -1.52 -12.41 -9.08
CA GLN A 151 -0.82 -11.13 -9.10
C GLN A 151 -1.70 -10.01 -8.54
N MET A 152 -1.04 -8.98 -8.05
CA MET A 152 -1.66 -7.72 -7.66
C MET A 152 -0.97 -6.56 -8.37
N VAL A 153 -1.76 -5.61 -8.87
CA VAL A 153 -1.30 -4.30 -9.34
C VAL A 153 -1.64 -3.23 -8.33
N ILE A 154 -0.63 -2.44 -7.97
CA ILE A 154 -0.78 -1.17 -7.26
C ILE A 154 -0.78 -0.05 -8.31
N PRO A 155 -1.95 0.58 -8.59
CA PRO A 155 -2.01 1.69 -9.54
C PRO A 155 -1.08 2.86 -9.17
N PRO A 156 -0.63 3.66 -10.15
CA PRO A 156 0.21 4.83 -9.91
C PRO A 156 -0.38 5.81 -8.90
N GLY A 157 -1.71 6.00 -8.88
CA GLY A 157 -2.39 6.90 -7.96
C GLY A 157 -2.36 6.47 -6.48
N LEU A 158 -1.87 5.26 -6.17
CA LEU A 158 -1.62 4.79 -4.79
C LEU A 158 -0.16 4.91 -4.36
N LEU A 159 0.75 5.26 -5.26
CA LEU A 159 2.17 5.43 -4.92
C LEU A 159 2.38 6.66 -4.03
N ASN A 160 3.34 6.56 -3.11
CA ASN A 160 3.67 7.65 -2.20
C ASN A 160 4.09 8.93 -2.95
N SER A 161 4.83 8.79 -4.06
CA SER A 161 5.24 9.91 -4.92
C SER A 161 4.07 10.67 -5.53
N ASN A 162 2.90 10.03 -5.63
CA ASN A 162 1.67 10.58 -6.19
C ASN A 162 0.63 10.95 -5.11
N GLY A 163 1.05 11.02 -3.84
CA GLY A 163 0.14 11.33 -2.72
C GLY A 163 -0.93 10.25 -2.49
N GLY A 164 -0.60 8.99 -2.78
CA GLY A 164 -1.56 7.89 -2.77
C GLY A 164 -2.09 7.47 -1.39
N GLY A 165 -1.38 7.82 -0.32
CA GLY A 165 -1.85 7.65 1.06
C GLY A 165 -1.83 6.21 1.60
N LEU A 166 -1.26 5.25 0.86
CA LEU A 166 -1.18 3.85 1.29
C LEU A 166 -0.02 3.58 2.27
N GLY A 167 0.88 4.55 2.46
CA GLY A 167 2.03 4.41 3.38
C GLY A 167 2.99 3.31 2.93
N ILE A 168 3.22 3.19 1.62
CA ILE A 168 3.99 2.08 1.06
C ILE A 168 5.42 2.14 1.57
N THR A 169 5.95 0.99 1.96
CA THR A 169 7.37 0.78 2.24
C THR A 169 7.89 -0.40 1.43
N THR A 170 9.14 -0.30 0.99
CA THR A 170 9.76 -1.34 0.17
C THR A 170 11.18 -1.61 0.64
N SER A 171 11.54 -2.88 0.74
CA SER A 171 12.91 -3.33 0.98
C SER A 171 13.27 -4.43 0.00
N CYS A 172 14.36 -4.22 -0.75
CA CYS A 172 14.88 -5.16 -1.74
C CYS A 172 16.20 -5.79 -1.28
N LYS A 173 16.32 -7.10 -1.50
CA LYS A 173 17.45 -7.95 -1.13
C LYS A 173 17.98 -8.69 -2.37
N ARG A 174 19.21 -9.21 -2.27
CA ARG A 174 19.86 -9.92 -3.38
C ARG A 174 19.35 -11.34 -3.52
N THR A 175 18.99 -11.97 -2.40
CA THR A 175 18.48 -13.34 -2.37
C THR A 175 17.04 -13.35 -1.89
N GLU A 176 16.27 -14.35 -2.33
CA GLU A 176 14.87 -14.51 -1.96
C GLU A 176 14.73 -14.86 -0.47
N GLU A 177 15.69 -15.63 0.04
CA GLU A 177 15.72 -16.17 1.40
C GLU A 177 15.85 -15.08 2.47
N GLU A 178 16.40 -13.92 2.10
CA GLU A 178 16.49 -12.72 2.96
C GLU A 178 15.12 -12.04 3.17
N LEU A 179 14.10 -12.39 2.38
CA LEU A 179 12.76 -11.85 2.56
C LEU A 179 11.92 -12.70 3.52
N PRO A 180 10.93 -12.10 4.20
CA PRO A 180 9.96 -12.85 5.00
C PRO A 180 9.30 -13.98 4.20
N ASN A 181 9.17 -15.15 4.81
CA ASN A 181 8.48 -16.30 4.20
C ASN A 181 6.99 -16.28 4.52
N VAL A 182 6.28 -15.26 4.05
CA VAL A 182 4.84 -15.09 4.26
C VAL A 182 4.14 -15.06 2.91
N VAL A 183 3.09 -15.87 2.75
CA VAL A 183 2.19 -15.80 1.59
C VAL A 183 1.04 -14.87 1.93
N VAL A 184 0.88 -13.81 1.16
CA VAL A 184 -0.20 -12.84 1.34
C VAL A 184 -1.51 -13.44 0.82
N ASN A 185 -2.51 -13.55 1.70
CA ASN A 185 -3.84 -13.99 1.32
C ASN A 185 -4.73 -12.78 1.01
N TYR A 186 -4.87 -12.44 -0.27
CA TYR A 186 -5.69 -11.30 -0.72
C TYR A 186 -7.18 -11.42 -0.36
N ASP A 187 -7.68 -12.63 -0.12
CA ASP A 187 -9.10 -12.85 0.22
C ASP A 187 -9.46 -12.43 1.64
N THR A 188 -8.45 -12.21 2.49
CA THR A 188 -8.63 -11.77 3.88
C THR A 188 -8.77 -10.26 4.02
N TRP A 189 -8.56 -9.50 2.93
CA TRP A 189 -8.62 -8.05 2.97
C TRP A 189 -10.05 -7.50 2.95
N SER A 190 -10.22 -6.33 3.54
CA SER A 190 -11.46 -5.55 3.41
C SER A 190 -11.61 -4.95 2.02
N LYS A 191 -12.86 -4.69 1.61
CA LYS A 191 -13.21 -4.02 0.33
C LYS A 191 -12.64 -4.74 -0.90
N VAL A 192 -12.66 -6.07 -0.89
CA VAL A 192 -12.35 -6.90 -2.05
C VAL A 192 -13.65 -7.25 -2.77
N PHE A 193 -13.71 -6.96 -4.06
CA PHE A 193 -14.88 -7.19 -4.91
C PHE A 193 -14.51 -7.97 -6.17
N GLY A 194 -15.52 -8.53 -6.83
CA GLY A 194 -15.36 -9.31 -8.05
C GLY A 194 -14.93 -10.76 -7.80
N SER A 195 -14.66 -11.46 -8.89
CA SER A 195 -14.16 -12.84 -8.93
C SER A 195 -12.99 -12.88 -9.91
N PRO A 196 -11.91 -13.63 -9.61
CA PRO A 196 -10.83 -13.82 -10.56
C PRO A 196 -11.25 -14.73 -11.73
#